data_AF-A0A946WYA8-F1
#
_entry.id   AF-A0A946WYA8-F1
#
_cell.length_a   1.000
_cell.length_b   1.000
_cell.length_c   1.000
_cell.angle_alpha   90.00
_cell.angle_beta   90.00
_cell.angle_gamma   90.00
#
_symmetry.space_group_name_H-M   'P 1'
#
loop_
_entity.id
_entity.type
_entity.pdbx_description
1 polymer ?
#
loop_
_entity_poly.entity_id
_entity_poly.type
_entity_poly.pdbx_seq_one_letter_code
_entity_poly.pdbx_strand_id
1 'polypeptide(L)'
;MFQTEQLNEKWQPVLEHADLPEIKDSYKRAVTTVILENQEKAFREDNNLQEAAPANATGSNVANWDPVLISLVRRAMPSLIAYDVAGVQPMTGPTGLIFAMKSRYTTQGGTEALFNEPDTDFTGAGTHAGTDPSVLNDTSPGTFTGGTGMATATGEALGDASGNYFPEMAFSIESTSVTAKTRALKAEYTMELAHDLKAVHGLDAESELANILSQEILGEINREMVRTVYVNAVEGSQDAATAGTIVAADLDGRWSVEKYKGLMFWIEKEANKIAIDTRRGKGNILICSSNIASALAMVGNLDFGSVSGNLSGNVDPSGNTFVGTLNGSIKVFVDPYSTGTDYFVVGYKGASQYDAGMFYCPYVPLQMVKAVGEQTFQPKIAFKTRYGMVDNPFVT
;
A
#
# COMPACT_ATOMS: atom_id res chain seq x y z
N MET A 1 41.57 39.84 -42.35
CA MET A 1 41.07 41.09 -41.74
C MET A 1 39.84 41.66 -42.45
N PHE A 2 39.67 41.53 -43.77
CA PHE A 2 38.47 42.04 -44.48
C PHE A 2 37.14 41.29 -44.22
N GLN A 3 37.14 40.04 -43.75
CA GLN A 3 35.89 39.32 -43.42
C GLN A 3 35.32 39.67 -42.04
N THR A 4 36.16 40.08 -41.08
CA THR A 4 35.75 40.38 -39.69
C THR A 4 34.94 41.68 -39.56
N GLU A 5 35.14 42.66 -40.44
CA GLU A 5 34.38 43.92 -40.41
C GLU A 5 32.92 43.73 -40.84
N GLN A 6 32.67 42.95 -41.90
CA GLN A 6 31.31 42.59 -42.33
C GLN A 6 30.58 41.74 -41.27
N LEU A 7 31.30 40.84 -40.59
CA LEU A 7 30.74 40.06 -39.49
C LEU A 7 30.44 40.92 -38.26
N ASN A 8 31.29 41.91 -37.95
CA ASN A 8 31.03 42.84 -36.86
C ASN A 8 29.79 43.69 -37.10
N GLU A 9 29.55 44.13 -38.35
CA GLU A 9 28.34 44.88 -38.71
C GLU A 9 27.07 44.01 -38.60
N LYS A 10 27.14 42.76 -39.07
CA LYS A 10 26.04 41.79 -38.96
C LYS A 10 25.64 41.49 -37.52
N TRP A 11 26.62 41.33 -36.63
CA TRP A 11 26.39 40.96 -35.22
C TRP A 11 26.41 42.14 -34.26
N GLN A 12 26.49 43.38 -34.77
CA GLN A 12 26.54 44.61 -33.97
C GLN A 12 25.39 44.74 -32.95
N PRO A 13 24.12 44.42 -33.29
CA PRO A 13 23.01 44.54 -32.33
C PRO A 13 23.15 43.63 -31.10
N VAL A 14 23.88 42.52 -31.23
CA VAL A 14 24.11 41.54 -30.16
C VAL A 14 25.38 41.89 -29.37
N LEU A 15 26.41 42.39 -30.06
CA LEU A 15 27.67 42.81 -29.44
C LEU A 15 27.53 44.09 -28.61
N GLU A 16 26.55 44.95 -28.93
CA GLU A 16 26.33 46.27 -28.30
C GLU A 16 24.97 46.34 -27.56
N HIS A 17 24.38 45.18 -27.22
CA HIS A 17 23.12 45.13 -26.48
C HIS A 17 23.26 45.74 -25.07
N ALA A 18 22.38 46.67 -24.72
CA ALA A 18 22.49 47.50 -23.51
C ALA A 18 22.52 46.72 -22.18
N ASP A 19 21.99 45.50 -22.16
CA ASP A 19 21.93 44.63 -20.97
C ASP A 19 23.19 43.78 -20.76
N LEU A 20 24.18 43.82 -21.68
CA LEU A 20 25.42 43.05 -21.60
C LEU A 20 26.63 43.96 -21.37
N PRO A 21 27.62 43.53 -20.57
CA PRO A 21 28.83 44.32 -20.34
C PRO A 21 29.64 44.50 -21.63
N GLU A 22 29.98 45.75 -21.95
CA GLU A 22 30.66 46.13 -23.19
C GLU A 22 32.04 45.45 -23.34
N ILE A 23 32.26 44.80 -24.49
CA ILE A 23 33.54 44.19 -24.83
C ILE A 23 34.48 45.27 -25.39
N LYS A 24 35.41 45.75 -24.54
CA LYS A 24 36.37 46.82 -24.85
C LYS A 24 37.59 46.38 -25.67
N ASP A 25 37.93 45.09 -25.66
CA ASP A 25 39.11 44.54 -26.35
C ASP A 25 38.75 44.10 -27.78
N SER A 26 39.41 44.71 -28.77
CA SER A 26 39.12 44.50 -30.21
C SER A 26 39.41 43.07 -30.67
N TYR A 27 40.40 42.40 -30.05
CA TYR A 27 40.72 41.02 -30.37
C TYR A 27 39.66 40.06 -29.83
N LYS A 28 39.23 40.26 -28.57
CA LYS A 28 38.13 39.49 -27.99
C LYS A 28 36.82 39.69 -28.75
N ARG A 29 36.52 40.93 -29.14
CA ARG A 29 35.34 41.24 -29.97
C ARG A 29 35.38 40.40 -31.25
N ALA A 30 36.48 40.43 -32.00
CA ALA A 30 36.62 39.66 -33.24
C ALA A 30 36.49 38.13 -33.05
N VAL A 31 37.02 37.57 -31.95
CA VAL A 31 36.88 36.14 -31.64
C VAL A 31 35.42 35.80 -31.29
N THR A 32 34.74 36.63 -30.51
CA THR A 32 33.32 36.45 -30.20
C THR A 32 32.46 36.53 -31.46
N THR A 33 32.74 37.44 -32.38
CA THR A 33 32.02 37.53 -33.67
C THR A 33 32.18 36.27 -34.52
N VAL A 34 33.38 35.68 -34.55
CA VAL A 34 33.64 34.43 -35.29
C VAL A 34 32.95 33.23 -34.64
N ILE A 35 32.86 33.20 -33.30
CA ILE A 35 32.12 32.15 -32.57
C ILE A 35 30.61 32.27 -32.84
N LEU A 36 30.05 33.49 -32.86
CA LEU A 36 28.64 33.73 -33.18
C LEU A 36 28.31 33.31 -34.62
N GLU A 37 29.19 33.61 -35.57
CA GLU A 37 29.03 33.16 -36.97
C GLU A 37 29.12 31.63 -37.11
N ASN A 38 30.02 30.98 -36.37
CA ASN A 38 30.12 29.53 -36.37
C ASN A 38 28.91 28.87 -35.68
N GLN A 39 28.35 29.49 -34.64
CA GLN A 39 27.09 29.05 -34.04
C GLN A 39 25.92 29.19 -35.02
N GLU A 40 25.80 30.30 -35.74
CA GLU A 40 24.74 30.43 -36.76
C GLU A 40 24.90 29.41 -37.89
N LYS A 41 26.14 29.15 -38.34
CA LYS A 41 26.40 28.11 -39.34
C LYS A 41 26.06 26.71 -38.82
N ALA A 42 26.39 26.40 -37.58
CA ALA A 42 26.00 25.13 -36.95
C ALA A 42 24.46 25.00 -36.84
N PHE A 43 23.75 26.06 -36.43
CA PHE A 43 22.29 26.06 -36.41
C PHE A 43 21.65 25.96 -37.81
N ARG A 44 22.31 26.51 -38.85
CA ARG A 44 21.89 26.34 -40.24
C ARG A 44 22.19 24.94 -40.78
N GLU A 45 23.28 24.31 -40.35
CA GLU A 45 23.63 22.93 -40.72
C GLU A 45 22.72 21.91 -40.03
N ASP A 46 22.34 22.14 -38.76
CA ASP A 46 21.30 21.35 -38.06
C ASP A 46 19.92 21.50 -38.74
N ASN A 47 19.59 22.69 -39.24
CA ASN A 47 18.37 22.92 -40.04
C ASN A 47 18.41 22.26 -41.44
N ASN A 48 19.56 21.76 -41.89
CA ASN A 48 19.74 21.21 -43.23
C ASN A 48 19.96 19.68 -43.24
N LEU A 49 19.70 18.99 -42.12
CA LEU A 49 19.47 17.55 -42.09
C LEU A 49 18.13 17.22 -42.75
N GLN A 50 18.11 17.28 -44.08
CA GLN A 50 17.03 16.82 -44.93
C GLN A 50 16.99 15.28 -44.93
N GLU A 51 16.18 14.68 -44.06
CA GLU A 51 15.68 13.33 -44.30
C GLU A 51 14.73 13.36 -45.52
N ALA A 52 14.94 12.42 -46.45
CA ALA A 52 14.12 12.29 -47.64
C ALA A 52 12.67 11.89 -47.27
N ALA A 53 11.78 12.89 -47.20
CA ALA A 53 10.35 12.68 -47.04
C ALA A 53 9.71 12.11 -48.33
N PRO A 54 8.66 11.27 -48.21
CA PRO A 54 8.07 10.53 -49.32
C PRO A 54 7.33 11.43 -50.34
N ALA A 55 7.10 10.86 -51.53
CA ALA A 55 6.71 11.50 -52.80
C ALA A 55 5.31 12.17 -52.87
N ASN A 56 4.97 13.04 -51.92
CA ASN A 56 3.84 13.97 -52.02
C ASN A 56 4.13 15.26 -51.23
N ALA A 57 5.05 16.08 -51.74
CA ALA A 57 5.41 17.37 -51.14
C ALA A 57 4.51 18.51 -51.69
N THR A 58 3.82 19.20 -50.79
CA THR A 58 3.11 20.46 -51.08
C THR A 58 4.08 21.65 -51.06
N GLY A 59 4.22 22.35 -52.20
CA GLY A 59 4.51 23.79 -52.39
C GLY A 59 5.65 24.47 -51.60
N SER A 60 6.64 25.00 -52.33
CA SER A 60 7.89 25.65 -51.94
C SER A 60 7.83 26.93 -51.05
N ASN A 61 6.72 27.25 -50.39
CA ASN A 61 6.58 28.53 -49.67
C ASN A 61 5.88 28.44 -48.29
N VAL A 62 5.83 27.24 -47.71
CA VAL A 62 5.34 27.04 -46.33
C VAL A 62 6.54 26.88 -45.41
N ALA A 63 6.71 27.79 -44.45
CA ALA A 63 7.57 27.55 -43.31
C ALA A 63 6.96 26.37 -42.55
N ASN A 64 7.53 25.18 -42.74
CA ASN A 64 7.11 24.00 -42.00
C ASN A 64 7.36 24.28 -40.52
N TRP A 65 6.28 24.21 -39.76
CA TRP A 65 6.23 24.46 -38.32
C TRP A 65 7.39 23.81 -37.58
N ASP A 66 8.04 24.59 -36.73
CA ASP A 66 8.90 24.08 -35.66
C ASP A 66 8.02 23.13 -34.81
N PRO A 67 8.35 21.83 -34.71
CA PRO A 67 7.48 20.89 -34.03
C PRO A 67 7.36 21.30 -32.56
N VAL A 68 6.15 21.71 -32.17
CA VAL A 68 5.81 21.96 -30.77
C VAL A 68 6.08 20.66 -30.03
N LEU A 69 7.11 20.66 -29.18
CA LEU A 69 7.49 19.53 -28.34
C LEU A 69 6.25 19.12 -27.52
N ILE A 70 5.67 17.97 -27.88
CA ILE A 70 4.58 17.38 -27.11
C ILE A 70 5.20 16.85 -25.83
N SER A 71 4.84 17.45 -24.69
CA SER A 71 5.30 17.02 -23.37
C SER A 71 5.02 15.53 -23.18
N LEU A 72 6.02 14.76 -22.75
CA LEU A 72 5.86 13.34 -22.50
C LEU A 72 4.82 13.13 -21.38
N VAL A 73 3.75 12.37 -21.65
CA VAL A 73 2.76 12.02 -20.62
C VAL A 73 3.27 10.81 -19.83
N ARG A 74 3.31 10.93 -18.51
CA ARG A 74 3.60 9.79 -17.61
C ARG A 74 2.29 9.14 -17.18
N ARG A 75 2.37 7.83 -16.89
CA ARG A 75 1.26 7.12 -16.24
C ARG A 75 1.22 7.50 -14.75
N ALA A 76 0.04 7.86 -14.26
CA ALA A 76 -0.18 8.12 -12.84
C ALA A 76 0.00 6.84 -12.02
N MET A 77 0.53 7.00 -10.81
CA MET A 77 0.74 5.89 -9.90
C MET A 77 -0.42 5.78 -8.91
N PRO A 78 -0.91 4.55 -8.63
CA PRO A 78 -1.89 4.34 -7.57
C PRO A 78 -1.30 4.66 -6.20
N SER A 79 -2.13 5.19 -5.30
CA SER A 79 -1.72 5.45 -3.91
C SER A 79 -1.47 4.16 -3.12
N LEU A 80 -0.53 4.22 -2.19
CA LEU A 80 -0.10 3.07 -1.38
C LEU A 80 -0.94 2.98 -0.09
N ILE A 81 -1.52 1.82 0.21
CA ILE A 81 -2.39 1.60 1.40
C ILE A 81 -1.72 0.77 2.49
N ALA A 82 -0.56 0.18 2.19
CA ALA A 82 0.00 -0.89 3.00
C ALA A 82 0.22 -0.52 4.47
N TYR A 83 0.75 0.68 4.71
CA TYR A 83 1.09 1.15 6.05
C TYR A 83 -0.13 1.43 6.95
N ASP A 84 -1.31 1.59 6.36
CA ASP A 84 -2.55 1.80 7.11
C ASP A 84 -3.21 0.49 7.55
N VAL A 85 -2.87 -0.63 6.90
CA VAL A 85 -3.52 -1.93 7.10
C VAL A 85 -2.70 -2.87 8.00
N ALA A 86 -1.37 -2.79 7.95
CA ALA A 86 -0.48 -3.61 8.78
C ALA A 86 0.13 -2.82 9.95
N GLY A 87 0.57 -3.52 10.99
CA GLY A 87 1.41 -2.94 12.04
C GLY A 87 2.86 -2.80 11.54
N VAL A 88 3.55 -1.73 11.93
CA VAL A 88 4.96 -1.51 11.52
C VAL A 88 5.90 -1.73 12.69
N GLN A 89 6.84 -2.67 12.54
CA GLN A 89 7.84 -3.00 13.57
C GLN A 89 9.26 -3.02 12.97
N PRO A 90 10.03 -1.93 13.07
CA PRO A 90 11.37 -1.89 12.50
C PRO A 90 12.30 -2.90 13.20
N MET A 91 13.12 -3.61 12.40
CA MET A 91 14.07 -4.60 12.88
C MET A 91 15.44 -3.96 13.11
N THR A 92 16.12 -4.34 14.19
CA THR A 92 17.50 -3.93 14.48
C THR A 92 18.54 -4.92 13.97
N GLY A 93 18.14 -6.16 13.67
CA GLY A 93 18.96 -7.21 13.08
C GLY A 93 18.27 -7.90 11.91
N PRO A 94 18.96 -8.76 11.15
CA PRO A 94 18.40 -9.45 9.98
C PRO A 94 17.32 -10.47 10.33
N THR A 95 17.29 -10.93 11.58
CA THR A 95 16.26 -11.79 12.15
C THR A 95 15.74 -11.19 13.44
N GLY A 96 14.44 -11.20 13.63
CA GLY A 96 13.75 -10.78 14.85
C GLY A 96 12.92 -11.92 15.42
N LEU A 97 12.67 -11.89 16.72
CA LEU A 97 11.73 -12.80 17.39
C LEU A 97 10.59 -11.96 17.95
N ILE A 98 9.37 -12.39 17.69
CA ILE A 98 8.17 -11.85 18.32
C ILE A 98 7.73 -12.86 19.37
N PHE A 99 7.62 -12.39 20.62
CA PHE A 99 7.17 -13.23 21.73
C PHE A 99 5.70 -12.95 22.04
N ALA A 100 4.94 -14.01 22.30
CA ALA A 100 3.56 -13.94 22.77
C ALA A 100 3.42 -14.78 24.04
N MET A 101 2.80 -14.20 25.06
CA MET A 101 2.46 -14.92 26.28
C MET A 101 0.99 -15.32 26.21
N LYS A 102 0.71 -16.62 26.35
CA LYS A 102 -0.63 -17.18 26.44
C LYS A 102 -0.85 -17.76 27.82
N SER A 103 -1.96 -17.41 28.46
CA SER A 103 -2.39 -18.02 29.72
C SER A 103 -3.00 -19.39 29.45
N ARG A 104 -2.74 -20.37 30.30
CA ARG A 104 -3.13 -21.78 30.09
C ARG A 104 -3.70 -22.36 31.39
N TYR A 105 -4.71 -23.22 31.29
CA TYR A 105 -5.23 -23.97 32.43
C TYR A 105 -4.34 -25.18 32.75
N THR A 106 -4.08 -25.43 34.04
CA THR A 106 -3.35 -26.57 34.61
C THR A 106 -1.86 -26.68 34.23
N THR A 107 -1.52 -26.69 32.94
CA THR A 107 -0.14 -26.86 32.46
C THR A 107 0.14 -25.95 31.27
N GLN A 108 1.41 -25.79 30.91
CA GLN A 108 1.81 -24.98 29.73
C GLN A 108 1.21 -25.50 28.40
N GLY A 109 0.86 -26.79 28.32
CA GLY A 109 0.21 -27.40 27.15
C GLY A 109 -1.32 -27.48 27.25
N GLY A 110 -1.92 -26.91 28.30
CA GLY A 110 -3.36 -26.96 28.52
C GLY A 110 -4.16 -26.02 27.61
N THR A 111 -5.48 -26.02 27.79
CA THR A 111 -6.38 -25.10 27.09
C THR A 111 -6.02 -23.65 27.41
N GLU A 112 -6.03 -22.78 26.40
CA GLU A 112 -5.75 -21.36 26.57
C GLU A 112 -6.86 -20.68 27.37
N ALA A 113 -6.48 -20.00 28.46
CA ALA A 113 -7.36 -19.18 29.28
C ALA A 113 -7.35 -17.72 28.78
N LEU A 114 -8.40 -16.95 29.11
CA LEU A 114 -8.55 -15.52 28.77
C LEU A 114 -8.69 -15.19 27.28
N PHE A 115 -8.99 -16.19 26.44
CA PHE A 115 -9.29 -16.01 25.02
C PHE A 115 -10.70 -16.53 24.69
N ASN A 116 -10.92 -17.81 24.92
CA ASN A 116 -12.22 -18.45 24.82
C ASN A 116 -13.07 -18.16 26.07
N GLU A 117 -14.33 -18.60 26.04
CA GLU A 117 -15.22 -18.55 27.20
C GLU A 117 -14.52 -19.14 28.44
N PRO A 118 -14.51 -18.42 29.58
CA PRO A 118 -13.92 -18.92 30.80
C PRO A 118 -14.61 -20.20 31.27
N ASP A 119 -13.82 -21.19 31.67
CA ASP A 119 -14.34 -22.41 32.26
C ASP A 119 -14.89 -22.10 33.67
N THR A 120 -16.21 -22.22 33.80
CA THR A 120 -16.94 -21.85 35.02
C THR A 120 -16.87 -22.93 36.10
N ASP A 121 -16.46 -24.16 35.78
CA ASP A 121 -16.29 -25.23 36.77
C ASP A 121 -14.82 -25.41 37.23
N PHE A 122 -13.86 -24.82 36.51
CA PHE A 122 -12.42 -24.96 36.78
C PHE A 122 -12.01 -24.63 38.23
N THR A 123 -12.62 -23.60 38.84
CA THR A 123 -12.37 -23.20 40.24
C THR A 123 -13.49 -23.59 41.20
N GLY A 124 -14.50 -24.31 40.70
CA GLY A 124 -15.75 -24.55 41.39
C GLY A 124 -16.17 -26.02 41.35
N ALA A 125 -17.46 -26.25 41.21
CA ALA A 125 -18.08 -27.56 41.14
C ALA A 125 -19.16 -27.57 40.04
N GLY A 126 -19.72 -28.74 39.73
CA GLY A 126 -20.69 -28.89 38.65
C GLY A 126 -20.01 -29.22 37.33
N THR A 127 -20.65 -28.89 36.21
CA THR A 127 -20.13 -29.16 34.88
C THR A 127 -20.37 -27.95 33.98
N HIS A 128 -19.30 -27.42 33.40
CA HIS A 128 -19.36 -26.45 32.32
C HIS A 128 -19.39 -27.19 30.98
N ALA A 129 -20.47 -27.02 30.22
CA ALA A 129 -20.64 -27.68 28.93
C ALA A 129 -21.45 -26.82 27.96
N GLY A 130 -21.17 -26.97 26.66
CA GLY A 130 -21.78 -26.17 25.60
C GLY A 130 -21.04 -24.85 25.38
N THR A 131 -20.92 -24.44 24.12
CA THR A 131 -20.15 -23.25 23.70
C THR A 131 -20.99 -22.21 22.95
N ASP A 132 -22.26 -22.50 22.69
CA ASP A 132 -23.15 -21.62 21.95
C ASP A 132 -24.41 -21.30 22.78
N PRO A 133 -24.63 -20.03 23.16
CA PRO A 133 -25.84 -19.61 23.85
C PRO A 133 -27.08 -19.58 22.94
N SER A 134 -26.99 -19.83 21.63
CA SER A 134 -28.17 -19.83 20.73
C SER A 134 -29.23 -20.89 21.11
N VAL A 135 -28.84 -21.90 21.89
CA VAL A 135 -29.71 -22.88 22.58
C VAL A 135 -30.23 -22.36 23.94
N LEU A 136 -30.59 -21.08 24.02
CA LEU A 136 -31.33 -20.54 25.17
C LEU A 136 -32.62 -21.38 25.36
N ASN A 137 -32.64 -22.19 26.42
CA ASN A 137 -33.65 -23.22 26.70
C ASN A 137 -33.54 -24.45 25.77
N ASP A 138 -32.47 -25.19 25.98
CA ASP A 138 -32.22 -26.54 25.47
C ASP A 138 -33.48 -27.41 25.41
N THR A 139 -33.75 -28.02 24.26
CA THR A 139 -34.86 -28.96 24.10
C THR A 139 -34.64 -30.27 24.87
N SER A 140 -33.41 -30.56 25.28
CA SER A 140 -33.01 -31.69 26.12
C SER A 140 -32.15 -31.21 27.30
N PRO A 141 -32.72 -30.88 28.47
CA PRO A 141 -32.01 -30.26 29.59
C PRO A 141 -30.60 -30.82 29.86
N GLY A 142 -29.58 -29.96 29.89
CA GLY A 142 -28.23 -30.30 30.35
C GLY A 142 -27.11 -30.23 29.30
N THR A 143 -27.35 -29.71 28.09
CA THR A 143 -26.29 -29.55 27.07
C THR A 143 -25.58 -28.20 27.11
N PHE A 144 -26.21 -27.17 27.69
CA PHE A 144 -25.60 -25.88 27.99
C PHE A 144 -25.63 -25.64 29.51
N THR A 145 -24.52 -25.93 30.20
CA THR A 145 -24.42 -25.88 31.66
C THR A 145 -23.27 -24.98 32.11
N GLY A 146 -23.47 -24.32 33.26
CA GLY A 146 -22.43 -23.58 33.95
C GLY A 146 -21.99 -24.29 35.22
N GLY A 147 -20.71 -24.14 35.55
CA GLY A 147 -20.19 -24.45 36.87
C GLY A 147 -20.83 -23.58 37.96
N THR A 148 -20.65 -24.02 39.19
CA THR A 148 -21.17 -23.39 40.41
C THR A 148 -20.03 -23.21 41.41
N GLY A 149 -20.22 -22.33 42.40
CA GLY A 149 -19.29 -22.25 43.51
C GLY A 149 -19.20 -23.60 44.25
N MET A 150 -18.01 -23.96 44.69
CA MET A 150 -17.85 -25.15 45.54
C MET A 150 -18.44 -24.92 46.93
N ALA A 151 -18.91 -26.01 47.56
CA ALA A 151 -19.39 -25.96 48.93
C ALA A 151 -18.24 -25.60 49.90
N THR A 152 -18.55 -24.82 50.96
CA THR A 152 -17.54 -24.36 51.93
C THR A 152 -16.72 -25.51 52.51
N ALA A 153 -17.35 -26.64 52.84
CA ALA A 153 -16.64 -27.81 53.36
C ALA A 153 -15.63 -28.40 52.35
N THR A 154 -15.95 -28.41 51.06
CA THR A 154 -15.03 -28.86 50.01
C THR A 154 -13.90 -27.85 49.80
N GLY A 155 -14.21 -26.55 49.84
CA GLY A 155 -13.21 -25.49 49.71
C GLY A 155 -12.22 -25.44 50.88
N GLU A 156 -12.68 -25.66 52.12
CA GLU A 156 -11.80 -25.73 53.30
C GLU A 156 -10.90 -26.97 53.29
N ALA A 157 -11.29 -28.02 52.57
CA ALA A 157 -10.49 -29.22 52.41
C ALA A 157 -9.42 -29.08 51.32
N LEU A 158 -9.48 -28.10 50.40
CA LEU A 158 -8.49 -27.98 49.33
C LEU A 158 -7.06 -27.89 49.88
N GLY A 159 -6.18 -28.75 49.38
CA GLY A 159 -4.78 -28.90 49.79
C GLY A 159 -4.56 -29.85 50.97
N ASP A 160 -5.60 -30.51 51.51
CA ASP A 160 -5.50 -31.38 52.69
C ASP A 160 -4.97 -32.80 52.39
N ALA A 161 -5.09 -33.26 51.16
CA ALA A 161 -4.79 -34.63 50.75
C ALA A 161 -4.28 -34.71 49.31
N SER A 162 -3.58 -35.81 49.01
CA SER A 162 -3.11 -36.10 47.65
C SER A 162 -4.30 -36.26 46.71
N GLY A 163 -4.35 -35.43 45.67
CA GLY A 163 -5.43 -35.41 44.68
C GLY A 163 -6.54 -34.40 44.97
N ASN A 164 -6.50 -33.72 46.13
CA ASN A 164 -7.38 -32.61 46.47
C ASN A 164 -6.60 -31.29 46.43
N TYR A 165 -6.07 -30.94 45.25
CA TYR A 165 -5.23 -29.75 45.09
C TYR A 165 -6.04 -28.54 44.61
N PHE A 166 -5.52 -27.34 44.87
CA PHE A 166 -6.04 -26.15 44.22
C PHE A 166 -5.83 -26.23 42.71
N PRO A 167 -6.82 -25.81 41.90
CA PRO A 167 -6.63 -25.66 40.45
C PRO A 167 -5.54 -24.63 40.16
N GLU A 168 -4.61 -24.97 39.27
CA GLU A 168 -3.46 -24.12 38.93
C GLU A 168 -3.59 -23.53 37.52
N MET A 169 -3.06 -22.32 37.34
CA MET A 169 -2.92 -21.71 36.03
C MET A 169 -1.44 -21.60 35.67
N ALA A 170 -1.15 -21.76 34.38
CA ALA A 170 0.18 -21.63 33.82
C ALA A 170 0.19 -20.54 32.73
N PHE A 171 1.38 -20.21 32.23
CA PHE A 171 1.54 -19.44 31.02
C PHE A 171 2.57 -20.11 30.11
N SER A 172 2.38 -19.99 28.80
CA SER A 172 3.36 -20.38 27.78
C SER A 172 3.86 -19.13 27.07
N ILE A 173 5.16 -19.10 26.76
CA ILE A 173 5.75 -18.06 25.91
C ILE A 173 6.06 -18.71 24.57
N GLU A 174 5.33 -18.30 23.55
CA GLU A 174 5.53 -18.73 22.17
C GLU A 174 6.38 -17.68 21.44
N SER A 175 7.21 -18.12 20.50
CA SER A 175 8.07 -17.22 19.72
C SER A 175 7.90 -17.48 18.23
N THR A 176 7.67 -16.42 17.46
CA THR A 176 7.63 -16.45 16.00
C THR A 176 8.83 -15.68 15.45
N SER A 177 9.62 -16.31 14.59
CA SER A 177 10.76 -15.65 13.96
C SER A 177 10.37 -14.90 12.69
N VAL A 178 10.81 -13.66 12.56
CA VAL A 178 10.75 -12.89 11.31
C VAL A 178 12.15 -12.77 10.71
N THR A 179 12.28 -13.09 9.42
CA THR A 179 13.55 -12.99 8.69
C THR A 179 13.43 -11.98 7.56
N ALA A 180 14.37 -11.03 7.50
CA ALA A 180 14.37 -9.99 6.49
C ALA A 180 14.76 -10.55 5.11
N LYS A 181 13.85 -10.43 4.14
CA LYS A 181 14.05 -10.69 2.72
C LYS A 181 14.50 -9.41 2.00
N THR A 182 15.01 -9.55 0.78
CA THR A 182 15.60 -8.43 0.02
C THR A 182 14.82 -8.20 -1.27
N ARG A 183 14.59 -6.94 -1.62
CA ARG A 183 14.24 -6.50 -2.97
C ARG A 183 15.32 -5.59 -3.54
N ALA A 184 15.58 -5.72 -4.83
CA ALA A 184 16.55 -4.90 -5.52
C ALA A 184 16.20 -4.76 -7.00
N LEU A 185 16.32 -3.55 -7.54
CA LEU A 185 16.21 -3.27 -8.97
C LEU A 185 17.37 -2.39 -9.42
N LYS A 186 17.79 -2.56 -10.68
CA LYS A 186 18.88 -1.81 -11.31
C LYS A 186 18.41 -1.27 -12.65
N ALA A 187 18.80 -0.05 -12.97
CA ALA A 187 18.77 0.48 -14.33
C ALA A 187 20.19 0.84 -14.78
N GLU A 188 20.41 0.72 -16.08
CA GLU A 188 21.62 1.19 -16.75
C GLU A 188 21.18 2.16 -17.83
N TYR A 189 21.93 3.24 -18.03
CA TYR A 189 21.68 4.20 -19.10
C TYR A 189 22.99 4.60 -19.75
N THR A 190 22.94 4.92 -21.04
CA THR A 190 24.10 5.39 -21.78
C THR A 190 24.25 6.90 -21.60
N MET A 191 25.50 7.39 -21.63
CA MET A 191 25.76 8.83 -21.59
C MET A 191 25.13 9.53 -22.79
N GLU A 192 25.19 8.90 -23.97
CA GLU A 192 24.55 9.39 -25.20
C GLU A 192 23.04 9.59 -25.00
N LEU A 193 22.34 8.58 -24.46
CA LEU A 193 20.90 8.70 -24.21
C LEU A 193 20.59 9.78 -23.17
N ALA A 194 21.41 9.93 -22.14
CA ALA A 194 21.22 11.00 -21.16
C ALA A 194 21.43 12.39 -21.76
N HIS A 195 22.40 12.54 -22.67
CA HIS A 195 22.64 13.79 -23.39
C HIS A 195 21.49 14.10 -24.34
N ASP A 196 21.02 13.12 -25.12
CA ASP A 196 19.90 13.26 -26.05
C ASP A 196 18.60 13.62 -25.31
N LEU A 197 18.31 12.91 -24.23
CA LEU A 197 17.09 13.10 -23.44
C LEU A 197 17.08 14.46 -22.73
N LYS A 198 18.25 14.97 -22.34
CA LYS A 198 18.40 16.31 -21.78
C LYS A 198 18.28 17.40 -22.85
N ALA A 199 18.88 17.21 -24.03
CA ALA A 199 18.87 18.19 -25.11
C ALA A 199 17.49 18.33 -25.76
N VAL A 200 16.79 17.22 -26.00
CA VAL A 200 15.49 17.22 -26.68
C VAL A 200 14.32 17.41 -25.71
N HIS A 201 14.34 16.71 -24.58
CA HIS A 201 13.19 16.69 -23.65
C HIS A 201 13.39 17.52 -22.38
N GLY A 202 14.59 18.08 -22.15
CA GLY A 202 14.90 18.82 -20.91
C GLY A 202 14.86 17.96 -19.65
N LEU A 203 14.87 16.63 -19.80
CA LEU A 203 14.73 15.68 -18.71
C LEU A 203 16.10 15.15 -18.27
N ASP A 204 16.22 14.83 -16.99
CA ASP A 204 17.39 14.15 -16.45
C ASP A 204 17.12 12.64 -16.38
N ALA A 205 17.74 11.88 -17.27
CA ALA A 205 17.61 10.43 -17.35
C ALA A 205 17.91 9.74 -16.02
N GLU A 206 18.84 10.26 -15.23
CA GLU A 206 19.22 9.67 -13.94
C GLU A 206 18.09 9.82 -12.92
N SER A 207 17.55 11.03 -12.78
CA SER A 207 16.42 11.31 -11.88
C SER A 207 15.16 10.54 -12.29
N GLU A 208 14.88 10.45 -13.59
CA GLU A 208 13.72 9.71 -14.09
C GLU A 208 13.80 8.21 -13.80
N LEU A 209 14.96 7.60 -14.09
CA LEU A 209 15.18 6.20 -13.76
C LEU A 209 15.18 5.98 -12.25
N ALA A 210 15.71 6.91 -11.46
CA ALA A 210 15.69 6.82 -10.00
C ALA A 210 14.25 6.79 -9.46
N ASN A 211 13.39 7.65 -10.00
CA ASN A 211 11.98 7.72 -9.62
C ASN A 211 11.24 6.44 -10.03
N ILE A 212 11.40 5.96 -11.27
CA ILE A 212 10.76 4.72 -11.75
C ILE A 212 11.14 3.54 -10.85
N LEU A 213 12.44 3.34 -10.58
CA LEU A 213 12.90 2.19 -9.80
C LEU A 213 12.41 2.24 -8.34
N SER A 214 12.46 3.42 -7.71
CA SER A 214 12.05 3.57 -6.31
C SER A 214 10.55 3.37 -6.16
N GLN A 215 9.77 3.92 -7.10
CA GLN A 215 8.32 3.77 -7.11
C GLN A 215 7.90 2.34 -7.42
N GLU A 216 8.56 1.64 -8.34
CA GLU A 216 8.26 0.24 -8.64
C GLU A 216 8.50 -0.65 -7.41
N ILE A 217 9.64 -0.52 -6.72
CA ILE A 217 9.91 -1.29 -5.51
C ILE A 217 8.86 -1.02 -4.42
N LEU A 218 8.47 0.24 -4.23
CA LEU A 218 7.44 0.59 -3.25
C LEU A 218 6.06 0.04 -3.63
N GLY A 219 5.71 0.09 -4.93
CA GLY A 219 4.50 -0.50 -5.48
C GLY A 219 4.46 -2.02 -5.29
N GLU A 220 5.57 -2.70 -5.56
CA GLU A 220 5.72 -4.15 -5.34
C GLU A 220 5.55 -4.52 -3.87
N ILE A 221 6.19 -3.80 -2.94
CA ILE A 221 6.07 -4.06 -1.49
C ILE A 221 4.63 -3.87 -1.04
N ASN A 222 3.98 -2.78 -1.46
CA ASN A 222 2.59 -2.53 -1.13
C ASN A 222 1.67 -3.64 -1.67
N ARG A 223 1.89 -4.06 -2.92
CA ARG A 223 1.07 -5.13 -3.53
C ARG A 223 1.32 -6.49 -2.90
N GLU A 224 2.55 -6.81 -2.54
CA GLU A 224 2.88 -8.02 -1.77
C GLU A 224 2.10 -8.03 -0.46
N MET A 225 2.14 -6.93 0.29
CA MET A 225 1.47 -6.84 1.57
C MET A 225 -0.05 -7.01 1.46
N VAL A 226 -0.69 -6.31 0.51
CA VAL A 226 -2.13 -6.43 0.25
C VAL A 226 -2.50 -7.85 -0.18
N ARG A 227 -1.66 -8.51 -1.00
CA ARG A 227 -1.89 -9.91 -1.38
C ARG A 227 -1.77 -10.86 -0.20
N THR A 228 -0.82 -10.64 0.70
CA THR A 228 -0.71 -11.45 1.93
C THR A 228 -1.96 -11.30 2.79
N VAL A 229 -2.55 -10.10 2.89
CA VAL A 229 -3.85 -9.89 3.57
C VAL A 229 -4.93 -10.77 2.93
N TYR A 230 -5.02 -10.84 1.61
CA TYR A 230 -6.03 -11.67 0.93
C TYR A 230 -5.81 -13.18 1.11
N VAL A 231 -4.56 -13.63 1.19
CA VAL A 231 -4.24 -15.04 1.40
C VAL A 231 -4.52 -15.46 2.85
N ASN A 232 -4.28 -14.57 3.82
CA ASN A 232 -4.45 -14.86 5.23
C ASN A 232 -5.87 -14.55 5.75
N ALA A 233 -6.71 -13.89 4.96
CA ALA A 233 -8.08 -13.61 5.33
C ALA A 233 -8.92 -14.90 5.41
N VAL A 234 -9.71 -15.02 6.47
CA VAL A 234 -10.66 -16.13 6.66
C VAL A 234 -11.91 -15.89 5.81
N GLU A 235 -12.48 -16.96 5.24
CA GLU A 235 -13.72 -16.89 4.47
C GLU A 235 -14.91 -16.42 5.34
N GLY A 236 -15.41 -15.22 5.07
CA GLY A 236 -16.57 -14.63 5.74
C GLY A 236 -17.91 -15.13 5.22
N SER A 237 -19.01 -14.71 5.85
CA SER A 237 -20.39 -14.96 5.40
C SER A 237 -20.74 -16.45 5.28
N GLN A 238 -20.31 -17.25 6.27
CA GLN A 238 -20.64 -18.69 6.38
C GLN A 238 -22.15 -18.93 6.59
N ASP A 239 -22.85 -17.96 7.18
CA ASP A 239 -24.29 -18.04 7.44
C ASP A 239 -25.16 -17.60 6.24
N ALA A 240 -24.55 -17.23 5.11
CA ALA A 240 -25.28 -16.88 3.89
C ALA A 240 -25.90 -18.13 3.24
N ALA A 241 -26.87 -17.92 2.34
CA ALA A 241 -27.54 -19.00 1.61
C ALA A 241 -26.54 -19.89 0.85
N THR A 242 -25.42 -19.32 0.41
CA THR A 242 -24.23 -20.07 0.00
C THR A 242 -23.06 -19.63 0.88
N ALA A 243 -22.54 -20.56 1.68
CA ALA A 243 -21.41 -20.28 2.57
C ALA A 243 -20.26 -19.64 1.80
N GLY A 244 -19.72 -18.52 2.31
CA GLY A 244 -18.60 -17.82 1.69
C GLY A 244 -19.00 -16.82 0.58
N THR A 245 -20.28 -16.71 0.21
CA THR A 245 -20.71 -15.82 -0.88
C THR A 245 -22.07 -15.21 -0.60
N ILE A 246 -22.13 -13.87 -0.59
CA ILE A 246 -23.38 -13.13 -0.52
C ILE A 246 -24.03 -13.15 -1.90
N VAL A 247 -25.14 -13.86 -2.02
CA VAL A 247 -25.94 -13.91 -3.26
C VAL A 247 -27.16 -12.99 -3.16
N ALA A 248 -27.88 -12.80 -4.27
CA ALA A 248 -29.06 -11.95 -4.30
C ALA A 248 -30.18 -12.37 -3.33
N ALA A 249 -30.20 -13.64 -2.90
CA ALA A 249 -31.14 -14.14 -1.89
C ALA A 249 -30.82 -13.66 -0.46
N ASP A 250 -29.55 -13.34 -0.17
CA ASP A 250 -29.11 -12.82 1.14
C ASP A 250 -29.34 -11.30 1.27
N LEU A 251 -29.67 -10.65 0.15
CA LEU A 251 -29.92 -9.22 0.02
C LEU A 251 -31.38 -9.00 -0.36
N ASP A 252 -32.28 -9.27 0.59
CA ASP A 252 -33.71 -9.03 0.38
C ASP A 252 -33.98 -7.52 0.29
N GLY A 253 -34.76 -7.13 -0.72
CA GLY A 253 -34.97 -5.75 -1.09
C GLY A 253 -35.63 -5.65 -2.45
N ARG A 254 -36.67 -4.81 -2.53
CA ARG A 254 -37.40 -4.57 -3.76
C ARG A 254 -36.59 -3.66 -4.68
N TRP A 255 -35.91 -2.66 -4.12
CA TRP A 255 -35.12 -1.68 -4.85
C TRP A 255 -33.62 -1.85 -4.57
N SER A 256 -32.76 -1.50 -5.52
CA SER A 256 -31.30 -1.72 -5.39
C SER A 256 -30.69 -1.03 -4.17
N VAL A 257 -31.23 0.12 -3.75
CA VAL A 257 -30.76 0.83 -2.54
C VAL A 257 -31.01 0.01 -1.27
N GLU A 258 -32.11 -0.75 -1.21
CA GLU A 258 -32.41 -1.64 -0.07
C GLU A 258 -31.41 -2.81 -0.03
N LYS A 259 -31.10 -3.38 -1.21
CA LYS A 259 -30.11 -4.46 -1.34
C LYS A 259 -28.72 -4.01 -0.89
N TYR A 260 -28.30 -2.80 -1.25
CA TYR A 260 -27.01 -2.25 -0.81
C TYR A 260 -26.98 -1.93 0.69
N LYS A 261 -28.11 -1.58 1.31
CA LYS A 261 -28.23 -1.51 2.78
C LYS A 261 -28.11 -2.90 3.44
N GLY A 262 -28.66 -3.93 2.80
CA GLY A 262 -28.44 -5.32 3.21
C GLY A 262 -26.96 -5.70 3.19
N LEU A 263 -26.23 -5.33 2.13
CA LEU A 263 -24.78 -5.58 2.02
C LEU A 263 -24.00 -4.90 3.16
N MET A 264 -24.39 -3.68 3.54
CA MET A 264 -23.81 -2.96 4.66
C MET A 264 -24.03 -3.67 6.00
N PHE A 265 -25.20 -4.28 6.20
CA PHE A 265 -25.45 -5.12 7.39
C PHE A 265 -24.53 -6.34 7.43
N TRP A 266 -24.28 -6.98 6.28
CA TRP A 266 -23.32 -8.08 6.20
C TRP A 266 -21.89 -7.65 6.55
N ILE A 267 -21.43 -6.50 6.04
CA ILE A 267 -20.12 -5.93 6.42
C ILE A 267 -20.04 -5.70 7.94
N GLU A 268 -21.09 -5.15 8.55
CA GLU A 268 -21.15 -4.91 9.99
C GLU A 268 -21.17 -6.22 10.80
N LYS A 269 -21.84 -7.25 10.29
CA LYS A 269 -21.86 -8.60 10.89
C LYS A 269 -20.47 -9.22 10.89
N GLU A 270 -19.74 -9.17 9.76
CA GLU A 270 -18.36 -9.65 9.68
C GLU A 270 -17.43 -8.84 10.59
N ALA A 271 -17.59 -7.51 10.64
CA ALA A 271 -16.83 -6.64 11.53
C ALA A 271 -17.04 -7.00 13.02
N ASN A 272 -18.27 -7.33 13.41
CA ASN A 272 -18.59 -7.81 14.77
C ASN A 272 -18.00 -9.20 15.03
N LYS A 273 -18.02 -10.10 14.05
CA LYS A 273 -17.39 -11.42 14.15
C LYS A 273 -15.90 -11.32 14.43
N ILE A 274 -15.19 -10.42 13.74
CA ILE A 274 -13.78 -10.12 14.03
C ILE A 274 -13.58 -9.69 15.50
N ALA A 275 -14.50 -8.90 16.07
CA ALA A 275 -14.41 -8.51 17.49
C ALA A 275 -14.54 -9.69 18.45
N ILE A 276 -15.41 -10.64 18.12
CA ILE A 276 -15.64 -11.84 18.92
C ILE A 276 -14.44 -12.77 18.82
N ASP A 277 -13.94 -13.01 17.60
CA ASP A 277 -12.86 -13.96 17.34
C ASP A 277 -11.51 -13.42 17.86
N THR A 278 -11.23 -12.12 17.69
CA THR A 278 -9.94 -11.53 18.11
C THR A 278 -9.94 -11.01 19.55
N ARG A 279 -11.10 -10.71 20.13
CA ARG A 279 -11.26 -10.03 21.43
C ARG A 279 -10.49 -8.70 21.56
N ARG A 280 -10.11 -8.06 20.45
CA ARG A 280 -9.39 -6.78 20.41
C ARG A 280 -10.28 -5.61 20.03
N GLY A 281 -11.16 -5.82 19.06
CA GLY A 281 -12.12 -4.81 18.64
C GLY A 281 -12.82 -5.14 17.34
N LYS A 282 -13.83 -4.33 17.03
CA LYS A 282 -14.60 -4.44 15.80
C LYS A 282 -13.77 -4.08 14.58
N GLY A 283 -13.95 -4.83 13.48
CA GLY A 283 -13.33 -4.55 12.19
C GLY A 283 -13.51 -3.07 11.81
N ASN A 284 -12.40 -2.42 11.45
CA ASN A 284 -12.32 -0.97 11.22
C ASN A 284 -11.65 -0.61 9.88
N ILE A 285 -11.28 -1.61 9.10
CA ILE A 285 -10.71 -1.47 7.77
C ILE A 285 -11.56 -2.30 6.81
N LEU A 286 -11.88 -1.75 5.65
CA LEU A 286 -12.56 -2.43 4.55
C LEU A 286 -11.72 -2.23 3.30
N ILE A 287 -11.28 -3.32 2.67
CA ILE A 287 -10.66 -3.30 1.35
C ILE A 287 -11.64 -3.96 0.39
N CYS A 288 -12.09 -3.25 -0.64
CA CYS A 288 -13.09 -3.76 -1.57
C CYS A 288 -12.83 -3.40 -3.03
N SER A 289 -13.57 -4.05 -3.93
CA SER A 289 -13.61 -3.65 -5.34
C SER A 289 -14.24 -2.27 -5.51
N SER A 290 -13.89 -1.60 -6.61
CA SER A 290 -14.46 -0.29 -6.96
C SER A 290 -15.99 -0.30 -7.06
N ASN A 291 -16.59 -1.41 -7.50
CA ASN A 291 -18.05 -1.53 -7.61
C ASN A 291 -18.73 -1.57 -6.23
N ILE A 292 -18.15 -2.29 -5.26
CA ILE A 292 -18.68 -2.35 -3.89
C ILE A 292 -18.54 -0.99 -3.21
N ALA A 293 -17.37 -0.34 -3.34
CA ALA A 293 -17.20 1.02 -2.84
C ALA A 293 -18.22 2.01 -3.46
N SER A 294 -18.49 1.90 -4.76
CA SER A 294 -19.51 2.73 -5.43
C SER A 294 -20.91 2.44 -4.91
N ALA A 295 -21.25 1.17 -4.69
CA ALA A 295 -22.54 0.77 -4.11
C ALA A 295 -22.72 1.34 -2.70
N LEU A 296 -21.67 1.32 -1.87
CA LEU A 296 -21.68 1.90 -0.54
C LEU A 296 -21.82 3.43 -0.58
N ALA A 297 -21.19 4.10 -1.56
CA ALA A 297 -21.33 5.55 -1.77
C ALA A 297 -22.77 5.94 -2.11
N MET A 298 -23.47 5.13 -2.92
CA MET A 298 -24.86 5.38 -3.31
C MET A 298 -25.86 5.24 -2.17
N VAL A 299 -25.55 4.48 -1.12
CA VAL A 299 -26.41 4.31 0.06
C VAL A 299 -26.41 5.56 0.97
N GLY A 300 -25.41 6.44 0.83
CA GLY A 300 -25.35 7.74 1.51
C GLY A 300 -24.75 7.70 2.92
N ASN A 301 -24.15 6.58 3.33
CA ASN A 301 -23.54 6.38 4.65
C ASN A 301 -21.99 6.35 4.61
N LEU A 302 -21.38 6.60 3.44
CA LEU A 302 -19.96 6.89 3.34
C LEU A 302 -19.74 8.40 3.54
N ASP A 303 -19.07 8.74 4.64
CA ASP A 303 -18.55 10.09 4.84
C ASP A 303 -17.18 10.21 4.16
N PHE A 304 -17.05 11.17 3.26
CA PHE A 304 -15.83 11.43 2.50
C PHE A 304 -14.83 12.32 3.25
N GLY A 305 -15.14 12.70 4.50
CA GLY A 305 -14.34 13.64 5.28
C GLY A 305 -14.50 15.07 4.76
N SER A 306 -14.45 16.06 5.66
CA SER A 306 -14.74 17.46 5.34
C SER A 306 -13.65 18.19 4.55
N VAL A 307 -13.04 17.54 3.54
CA VAL A 307 -12.16 18.23 2.59
C VAL A 307 -13.06 18.91 1.55
N SER A 308 -13.39 20.16 1.87
CA SER A 308 -14.06 21.10 0.97
C SER A 308 -13.40 21.07 -0.42
N GLY A 309 -14.11 20.52 -1.41
CA GLY A 309 -13.71 20.54 -2.82
C GLY A 309 -13.71 19.21 -3.54
N ASN A 310 -13.76 18.06 -2.85
CA ASN A 310 -13.97 16.78 -3.53
C ASN A 310 -15.47 16.48 -3.59
N LEU A 311 -16.01 16.47 -4.80
CA LEU A 311 -17.42 16.17 -5.05
C LEU A 311 -17.76 14.82 -4.41
N SER A 312 -18.72 14.84 -3.50
CA SER A 312 -19.48 13.70 -3.02
C SER A 312 -19.58 12.56 -4.05
N GLY A 313 -19.03 11.39 -3.73
CA GLY A 313 -19.39 10.14 -4.41
C GLY A 313 -18.51 9.66 -5.58
N ASN A 314 -17.35 10.24 -5.86
CA ASN A 314 -16.53 9.73 -6.96
C ASN A 314 -15.54 8.64 -6.49
N VAL A 315 -16.03 7.40 -6.45
CA VAL A 315 -15.19 6.21 -6.28
C VAL A 315 -14.48 5.96 -7.60
N ASP A 316 -13.27 6.49 -7.73
CA ASP A 316 -12.44 6.32 -8.92
C ASP A 316 -11.25 5.40 -8.62
N PRO A 317 -11.18 4.20 -9.22
CA PRO A 317 -10.05 3.28 -9.03
C PRO A 317 -8.73 3.78 -9.60
N SER A 318 -8.73 4.83 -10.45
CA SER A 318 -7.52 5.47 -10.95
C SER A 318 -6.98 6.58 -10.03
N GLY A 319 -7.78 7.00 -9.05
CA GLY A 319 -7.47 8.07 -8.11
C GLY A 319 -6.90 7.57 -6.79
N ASN A 320 -7.36 8.19 -5.69
CA ASN A 320 -6.97 7.76 -4.35
C ASN A 320 -7.64 6.44 -3.98
N THR A 321 -6.84 5.49 -3.51
CA THR A 321 -7.32 4.21 -2.99
C THR A 321 -8.10 4.38 -1.69
N PHE A 322 -7.85 5.42 -0.89
CA PHE A 322 -8.70 5.74 0.26
C PHE A 322 -9.94 6.50 -0.21
N VAL A 323 -11.11 5.91 0.04
CA VAL A 323 -12.40 6.47 -0.39
C VAL A 323 -13.04 7.32 0.71
N GLY A 324 -12.99 6.86 1.95
CA GLY A 324 -13.65 7.55 3.06
C GLY A 324 -13.91 6.63 4.25
N THR A 325 -14.85 7.01 5.10
CA THR A 325 -15.25 6.21 6.26
C THR A 325 -16.73 5.81 6.19
N LEU A 326 -17.00 4.52 6.32
CA LEU A 326 -18.35 3.98 6.49
C LEU A 326 -18.77 4.10 7.95
N ASN A 327 -19.96 4.66 8.19
CA ASN A 327 -20.51 4.87 9.54
C ASN A 327 -19.55 5.59 10.51
N GLY A 328 -18.66 6.44 9.99
CA GLY A 328 -17.67 7.19 10.78
C GLY A 328 -16.61 6.36 11.49
N SER A 329 -16.54 5.04 11.26
CA SER A 329 -15.64 4.14 12.01
C SER A 329 -14.82 3.19 11.13
N ILE A 330 -15.38 2.70 10.02
CA ILE A 330 -14.70 1.76 9.13
C ILE A 330 -14.04 2.53 7.99
N LYS A 331 -12.72 2.48 7.88
CA LYS A 331 -11.98 3.08 6.77
C LYS A 331 -12.12 2.22 5.51
N VAL A 332 -12.59 2.82 4.42
CA VAL A 332 -12.83 2.12 3.15
C VAL A 332 -11.71 2.43 2.16
N PHE A 333 -11.08 1.36 1.68
CA PHE A 333 -10.05 1.37 0.66
C PHE A 333 -10.52 0.58 -0.57
N VAL A 334 -10.21 1.10 -1.76
CA VAL A 334 -10.43 0.43 -3.04
C VAL A 334 -9.15 -0.23 -3.50
N ASP A 335 -9.24 -1.51 -3.89
CA ASP A 335 -8.17 -2.17 -4.63
C ASP A 335 -8.29 -1.84 -6.12
N PRO A 336 -7.37 -1.03 -6.69
CA PRO A 336 -7.43 -0.64 -8.10
C PRO A 336 -7.13 -1.79 -9.07
N TYR A 337 -6.63 -2.93 -8.57
CA TYR A 337 -6.28 -4.10 -9.37
C TYR A 337 -7.34 -5.22 -9.32
N SER A 338 -8.52 -4.94 -8.76
CA SER A 338 -9.66 -5.88 -8.77
C SER A 338 -10.30 -5.94 -10.15
N THR A 339 -10.12 -7.03 -10.89
CA THR A 339 -10.67 -7.21 -12.25
C THR A 339 -11.66 -8.39 -12.39
N GLY A 340 -11.81 -9.20 -11.34
CA GLY A 340 -12.66 -10.38 -11.32
C GLY A 340 -14.01 -10.14 -10.63
N THR A 341 -14.51 -11.17 -9.97
CA THR A 341 -15.70 -11.09 -9.10
C THR A 341 -15.49 -10.02 -8.03
N ASP A 342 -16.54 -9.24 -7.76
CA ASP A 342 -16.54 -8.26 -6.68
C ASP A 342 -16.35 -8.93 -5.32
N TYR A 343 -15.47 -8.36 -4.51
CA TYR A 343 -15.16 -8.86 -3.17
C TYR A 343 -14.93 -7.71 -2.20
N PHE A 344 -15.05 -8.03 -0.92
CA PHE A 344 -14.61 -7.16 0.15
C PHE A 344 -13.91 -7.99 1.23
N VAL A 345 -12.93 -7.37 1.88
CA VAL A 345 -12.19 -7.93 3.02
C VAL A 345 -12.33 -6.93 4.15
N VAL A 346 -12.85 -7.38 5.28
CA VAL A 346 -12.91 -6.60 6.52
C VAL A 346 -11.71 -6.98 7.37
N GLY A 347 -11.01 -6.00 7.91
CA GLY A 347 -9.87 -6.20 8.79
C GLY A 347 -9.97 -5.35 10.05
N TYR A 348 -9.16 -5.71 11.04
CA TYR A 348 -9.00 -4.94 12.28
C TYR A 348 -7.53 -4.51 12.45
N LYS A 349 -7.34 -3.24 12.80
CA LYS A 349 -6.08 -2.70 13.28
C LYS A 349 -6.32 -1.74 14.44
N GLY A 350 -5.73 -2.02 15.60
CA GLY A 350 -5.79 -1.15 16.76
C GLY A 350 -5.03 0.17 16.59
N ALA A 351 -5.13 1.04 17.59
CA ALA A 351 -4.36 2.28 17.64
C ALA A 351 -2.85 2.04 17.82
N SER A 352 -2.49 0.93 18.46
CA SER A 352 -1.11 0.49 18.64
C SER A 352 -0.60 -0.27 17.43
N GLN A 353 0.69 -0.08 17.09
CA GLN A 353 1.35 -0.84 16.01
C GLN A 353 1.53 -2.32 16.35
N TYR A 354 1.40 -2.70 17.63
CA TYR A 354 1.44 -4.10 18.10
C TYR A 354 0.09 -4.81 17.95
N ASP A 355 -0.99 -4.06 17.71
CA ASP A 355 -2.34 -4.58 17.64
C ASP A 355 -2.80 -4.59 16.17
N ALA A 356 -2.21 -5.50 15.41
CA ALA A 356 -2.53 -5.73 14.00
C ALA A 356 -2.46 -7.24 13.72
N GLY A 357 -3.22 -7.72 12.72
CA GLY A 357 -3.16 -9.13 12.32
C GLY A 357 -1.84 -9.53 11.65
N MET A 358 -1.12 -8.58 11.06
CA MET A 358 0.15 -8.80 10.38
C MET A 358 1.11 -7.63 10.64
N PHE A 359 2.40 -7.94 10.68
CA PHE A 359 3.47 -6.97 10.84
C PHE A 359 4.32 -6.84 9.58
N TYR A 360 4.53 -5.60 9.16
CA TYR A 360 5.56 -5.20 8.22
C TYR A 360 6.80 -4.73 8.99
N CYS A 361 7.91 -5.42 8.79
CA CYS A 361 9.11 -5.25 9.60
C CYS A 361 10.28 -4.73 8.74
N PRO A 362 10.40 -3.40 8.51
CA PRO A 362 11.49 -2.86 7.70
C PRO A 362 12.83 -3.01 8.44
N TYR A 363 13.87 -3.42 7.71
CA TYR A 363 15.23 -3.56 8.26
C TYR A 363 16.20 -2.58 7.62
N VAL A 364 16.32 -2.59 6.29
CA VAL A 364 17.12 -1.63 5.54
C VAL A 364 16.17 -0.82 4.67
N PRO A 365 16.10 0.52 4.84
CA PRO A 365 15.26 1.35 3.99
C PRO A 365 15.76 1.30 2.54
N LEU A 366 14.98 1.88 1.63
CA LEU A 366 15.35 1.94 0.23
C LEU A 366 16.67 2.73 0.04
N GLN A 367 17.77 2.01 -0.19
CA GLN A 367 19.10 2.57 -0.39
C GLN A 367 19.40 2.70 -1.88
N MET A 368 19.72 3.92 -2.31
CA MET A 368 20.23 4.17 -3.65
C MET A 368 21.72 3.84 -3.70
N VAL A 369 22.13 3.06 -4.69
CA VAL A 369 23.53 2.79 -5.02
C VAL A 369 23.79 3.24 -6.45
N LYS A 370 24.91 3.92 -6.65
CA LYS A 370 25.38 4.36 -7.96
C LYS A 370 26.71 3.70 -8.26
N ALA A 371 26.90 3.28 -9.50
CA ALA A 371 28.15 2.71 -9.97
C ALA A 371 28.39 3.11 -11.42
N VAL A 372 29.63 3.02 -11.85
CA VAL A 372 30.00 3.13 -13.27
C VAL A 372 30.55 1.78 -13.69
N GLY A 373 30.08 1.24 -14.81
CA GLY A 373 30.56 -0.04 -15.32
C GLY A 373 32.04 0.07 -15.72
N GLU A 374 32.90 -0.78 -15.16
CA GLU A 374 34.34 -0.74 -15.42
C GLU A 374 34.70 -0.96 -16.90
N GLN A 375 33.93 -1.78 -17.62
CA GLN A 375 34.21 -2.12 -19.02
C GLN A 375 33.65 -1.10 -20.02
N THR A 376 32.49 -0.51 -19.72
CA THR A 376 31.77 0.37 -20.66
C THR A 376 31.79 1.84 -20.25
N PHE A 377 32.24 2.14 -19.03
CA PHE A 377 32.16 3.46 -18.40
C PHE A 377 30.75 4.07 -18.39
N GLN A 378 29.72 3.23 -18.52
CA GLN A 378 28.33 3.67 -18.50
C GLN A 378 27.80 3.74 -17.06
N PRO A 379 27.01 4.78 -16.72
CA PRO A 379 26.37 4.89 -15.41
C PRO A 379 25.35 3.76 -15.14
N LYS A 380 25.30 3.36 -13.87
CA LYS A 380 24.35 2.37 -13.35
C LYS A 380 23.78 2.88 -12.04
N ILE A 381 22.47 2.79 -11.91
CA ILE A 381 21.75 3.11 -10.68
C ILE A 381 20.99 1.87 -10.21
N ALA A 382 21.02 1.60 -8.92
CA ALA A 382 20.23 0.55 -8.33
C ALA A 382 19.65 0.97 -7.00
N PHE A 383 18.56 0.32 -6.63
CA PHE A 383 17.99 0.41 -5.29
C PHE A 383 17.96 -0.96 -4.66
N LYS A 384 18.19 -0.98 -3.34
CA LYS A 384 18.07 -2.18 -2.52
C LYS A 384 17.31 -1.85 -1.24
N THR A 385 16.49 -2.78 -0.78
CA THR A 385 15.75 -2.67 0.48
C THR A 385 15.65 -4.05 1.11
N ARG A 386 15.53 -4.09 2.45
CA ARG A 386 15.34 -5.33 3.20
C ARG A 386 14.24 -5.18 4.22
N TYR A 387 13.33 -6.13 4.28
CA TYR A 387 12.20 -6.13 5.20
C TYR A 387 11.69 -7.56 5.41
N GLY A 388 10.98 -7.78 6.51
CA GLY A 388 10.23 -9.00 6.80
C GLY A 388 8.73 -8.73 6.82
N MET A 389 7.95 -9.78 6.59
CA MET A 389 6.51 -9.79 6.84
C MET A 389 6.20 -11.05 7.65
N VAL A 390 5.38 -10.91 8.69
CA VAL A 390 5.00 -12.02 9.57
C VAL A 390 3.62 -11.77 10.16
N ASP A 391 2.86 -12.84 10.35
CA ASP A 391 1.57 -12.77 11.02
C ASP A 391 1.73 -12.59 12.52
N ASN A 392 0.72 -11.97 13.15
CA ASN A 392 0.70 -11.82 14.59
C ASN A 392 0.57 -13.21 15.26
N PRO A 393 1.36 -13.54 16.30
CA PRO A 393 1.31 -14.85 16.96
C PRO A 393 -0.05 -15.24 17.58
N PHE A 394 -0.97 -14.27 17.71
CA PHE A 394 -2.34 -14.50 18.16
C PHE A 394 -3.34 -14.75 17.02
N VAL A 395 -2.89 -14.72 15.75
CA VAL A 395 -3.72 -15.16 14.61
C VAL A 395 -3.80 -16.68 14.64
N THR A 396 -5.02 -17.19 14.59
CA THR A 396 -5.37 -18.61 14.56
C THR A 396 -5.69 -19.09 13.16
#